data_AF-A0A3D4JLV6-F1
#
_entry.id   AF-A0A3D4JLV6-F1
#
_cell.length_a   1.000
_cell.length_b   1.000
_cell.length_c   1.000
_cell.angle_alpha   90.00
_cell.angle_beta   90.00
_cell.angle_gamma   90.00
#
_symmetry.space_group_name_H-M   'P 1'
#
loop_
_entity.id
_entity.type
_entity.pdbx_description
1 polymer ?
#
loop_
_entity_poly.entity_id
_entity_poly.type
_entity_poly.pdbx_seq_one_letter_code
_entity_poly.pdbx_strand_id
1 'polypeptide(L)'
;PPVTTTSAKTTTTTEPPVTTTTTTTTTTTSTTETSSSETSNRKFEYEKDTWVFPNREDYFGTGEYYVSKTSLYKLYSQVSNVEKNSIKRHKRSGWNGSCYGMAVTSILANAGIFNISDWQTGSEYLREIEPISKDTNDDTESLINYYFLTQFTTEIQQAVAENAYKDDSVILSELVQSLENGGNPALVCFSGKLYDKLNGGHAVTAYGVEKGSWVKDGLLCTKRILIYDNNYFEFSDNACIYLNDDCTKWCIPIYKTGSVYHENDHINLASSDISLINNKGFINGTNYSSDSGFISKMTSESDNFNFSISKIKEVDGSFSFNGAVDTDEIKIIYPMYADSENKEFSMLLRDSTSGYQYTADNAEAMNISMEYLDSMYEVNLSNGKSVRFTPDGYVDIEADISSFEIKSTFNEDMCNLPWYTVGVSGKYADSVKFEQTEQGFVMSGDNLVNIIVRANSDDINTSAVFSTSAEKVLIYSIDEKTIGVSADTDGNGSFETELETGSMGDIDGDGNITSADALKILQSVTNLSQLDDMQSCLADIDGDGMVTSADALRLLQYTVGLYDEL
;
A
#
# COMPACT_ATOMS: atom_id res chain seq x y z
N PRO A 1 67.29 -76.92 -27.76
CA PRO A 1 66.41 -77.53 -28.79
C PRO A 1 65.24 -76.59 -29.11
N PRO A 2 64.88 -76.39 -30.39
CA PRO A 2 65.04 -75.07 -31.01
C PRO A 2 63.82 -74.51 -31.80
N VAL A 3 63.94 -73.26 -32.29
CA VAL A 3 63.47 -72.70 -33.61
C VAL A 3 61.95 -72.43 -33.82
N THR A 4 61.42 -71.42 -34.55
CA THR A 4 61.72 -70.00 -34.96
C THR A 4 60.42 -69.48 -35.67
N THR A 5 60.08 -68.17 -35.54
CA THR A 5 59.33 -67.23 -36.47
C THR A 5 58.02 -67.67 -37.18
N THR A 6 56.97 -66.83 -37.36
CA THR A 6 56.88 -65.68 -38.29
C THR A 6 55.53 -64.94 -38.16
N SER A 7 55.47 -63.67 -38.56
CA SER A 7 54.31 -62.74 -38.54
C SER A 7 53.17 -63.05 -39.50
N ALA A 8 51.98 -62.50 -39.25
CA ALA A 8 51.07 -62.04 -40.30
C ALA A 8 50.26 -60.80 -39.85
N LYS A 9 50.28 -59.78 -40.72
CA LYS A 9 49.54 -58.51 -40.67
C LYS A 9 48.47 -58.59 -41.75
N THR A 10 47.21 -58.29 -41.45
CA THR A 10 46.19 -57.97 -42.47
C THR A 10 45.15 -57.00 -41.89
N THR A 11 45.29 -55.74 -42.28
CA THR A 11 44.28 -54.66 -42.35
C THR A 11 43.45 -54.89 -43.63
N THR A 12 42.20 -54.47 -43.89
CA THR A 12 41.20 -53.55 -43.30
C THR A 12 39.89 -53.85 -44.07
N THR A 13 38.71 -53.66 -43.47
CA THR A 13 37.71 -52.70 -44.00
C THR A 13 36.84 -52.24 -42.83
N THR A 14 36.88 -50.94 -42.56
CA THR A 14 36.20 -50.23 -41.48
C THR A 14 34.86 -49.66 -41.94
N GLU A 15 33.81 -49.92 -41.17
CA GLU A 15 32.52 -49.23 -41.18
C GLU A 15 32.55 -48.15 -40.08
N PRO A 16 32.09 -46.90 -40.32
CA PRO A 16 32.28 -45.80 -39.39
C PRO A 16 31.31 -45.89 -38.19
N PRO A 17 31.81 -45.78 -36.95
CA PRO A 17 30.95 -45.77 -35.76
C PRO A 17 30.38 -44.37 -35.48
N VAL A 18 29.15 -44.38 -34.98
CA VAL A 18 28.35 -43.25 -34.50
C VAL A 18 29.14 -42.40 -33.50
N THR A 19 29.31 -41.12 -33.81
CA THR A 19 29.89 -40.12 -32.91
C THR A 19 28.80 -39.51 -32.06
N THR A 20 28.82 -39.80 -30.75
CA THR A 20 28.08 -39.05 -29.74
C THR A 20 28.77 -37.69 -29.56
N THR A 21 28.11 -36.62 -29.98
CA THR A 21 28.61 -35.25 -29.77
C THR A 21 28.33 -34.85 -28.32
N THR A 22 29.36 -34.89 -27.48
CA THR A 22 29.36 -34.18 -26.21
C THR A 22 29.53 -32.70 -26.53
N THR A 23 28.47 -31.90 -26.37
CA THR A 23 28.57 -30.45 -26.44
C THR A 23 29.34 -29.97 -25.23
N THR A 24 30.60 -29.59 -25.43
CA THR A 24 31.38 -28.84 -24.45
C THR A 24 30.76 -27.45 -24.35
N THR A 25 29.90 -27.23 -23.37
CA THR A 25 29.49 -25.87 -23.00
C THR A 25 30.71 -25.20 -22.39
N THR A 26 31.38 -24.36 -23.16
CA THR A 26 32.35 -23.40 -22.64
C THR A 26 31.59 -22.51 -21.66
N THR A 27 31.74 -22.74 -20.36
CA THR A 27 31.32 -21.79 -19.34
C THR A 27 32.22 -20.58 -19.50
N THR A 28 31.78 -19.60 -20.29
CA THR A 28 32.28 -18.25 -20.17
C THR A 28 31.81 -17.77 -18.81
N THR A 29 32.70 -17.86 -17.82
CA THR A 29 32.53 -17.16 -16.56
C THR A 29 32.59 -15.67 -16.91
N SER A 30 31.45 -15.10 -17.28
CA SER A 30 31.27 -13.66 -17.19
C SER A 30 31.26 -13.38 -15.69
N THR A 31 32.42 -13.05 -15.14
CA THR A 31 32.47 -12.25 -13.93
C THR A 31 31.67 -11.00 -14.24
N THR A 32 30.40 -11.01 -13.84
CA THR A 32 29.68 -9.76 -13.61
C THR A 32 30.50 -9.06 -12.56
N GLU A 33 31.28 -8.07 -12.99
CA GLU A 33 31.77 -7.06 -12.07
C GLU A 33 30.52 -6.48 -11.42
N THR A 34 30.29 -6.85 -10.17
CA THR A 34 29.44 -6.08 -9.28
C THR A 34 30.13 -4.72 -9.23
N SER A 35 29.68 -3.80 -10.08
CA SER A 35 29.91 -2.38 -9.93
C SER A 35 29.32 -2.04 -8.57
N SER A 36 30.15 -2.11 -7.53
CA SER A 36 29.93 -1.31 -6.33
C SER A 36 29.77 0.11 -6.83
N SER A 37 28.55 0.66 -6.82
CA SER A 37 28.38 2.08 -7.01
C SER A 37 29.28 2.74 -5.97
N GLU A 38 30.33 3.44 -6.43
CA GLU A 38 31.07 4.34 -5.57
C GLU A 38 30.08 5.43 -5.15
N THR A 39 29.36 5.21 -4.04
CA THR A 39 28.59 6.25 -3.39
C THR A 39 29.58 7.35 -3.06
N SER A 40 29.30 8.54 -3.55
CA SER A 40 30.13 9.72 -3.31
C SER A 40 30.16 10.00 -1.80
N ASN A 41 31.30 9.80 -1.13
CA ASN A 41 31.54 10.20 0.27
C ASN A 41 31.66 11.74 0.42
N ARG A 42 30.97 12.50 -0.43
CA ARG A 42 30.95 13.96 -0.40
C ARG A 42 30.10 14.40 0.77
N LYS A 43 30.67 15.25 1.63
CA LYS A 43 29.93 15.88 2.72
C LYS A 43 28.73 16.64 2.16
N PHE A 44 27.56 16.45 2.77
CA PHE A 44 26.36 17.22 2.44
C PHE A 44 26.60 18.73 2.61
N GLU A 45 26.27 19.49 1.58
CA GLU A 45 26.36 20.94 1.57
C GLU A 45 24.96 21.52 1.38
N TYR A 46 24.43 22.19 2.40
CA TYR A 46 23.07 22.73 2.41
C TYR A 46 22.76 23.60 1.18
N GLU A 47 23.70 24.44 0.75
CA GLU A 47 23.51 25.33 -0.41
C GLU A 47 23.58 24.64 -1.78
N LYS A 48 23.81 23.31 -1.81
CA LYS A 48 23.94 22.53 -3.05
C LYS A 48 22.94 21.38 -3.11
N ASP A 49 22.82 20.63 -2.01
CA ASP A 49 22.11 19.35 -1.98
C ASP A 49 20.64 19.49 -1.55
N THR A 50 20.07 20.70 -1.57
CA THR A 50 18.69 20.99 -1.14
C THR A 50 17.86 21.54 -2.31
N TRP A 51 16.54 21.34 -2.26
CA TRP A 51 15.64 21.94 -3.24
C TRP A 51 15.51 23.45 -3.00
N VAL A 52 15.32 24.22 -4.07
CA VAL A 52 15.15 25.69 -3.97
C VAL A 52 13.72 26.11 -3.64
N PHE A 53 12.79 25.15 -3.56
CA PHE A 53 11.39 25.35 -3.21
C PHE A 53 10.98 24.41 -2.07
N PRO A 54 10.01 24.81 -1.22
CA PRO A 54 9.54 24.01 -0.11
C PRO A 54 8.46 23.00 -0.52
N ASN A 55 8.27 22.01 0.34
CA ASN A 55 7.12 21.11 0.40
C ASN A 55 5.83 21.90 0.73
N ARG A 56 5.18 22.47 -0.29
CA ARG A 56 3.99 23.32 -0.12
C ARG A 56 3.02 23.18 -1.30
N GLU A 57 1.73 23.31 -1.00
CA GLU A 57 0.61 23.16 -1.95
C GLU A 57 0.70 24.07 -3.19
N ASP A 58 1.41 25.20 -3.11
CA ASP A 58 1.57 26.12 -4.23
C ASP A 58 2.50 25.55 -5.31
N TYR A 59 3.35 24.57 -4.99
CA TYR A 59 4.18 23.83 -5.94
C TYR A 59 3.49 22.55 -6.42
N PHE A 60 2.90 21.77 -5.52
CA PHE A 60 2.38 20.43 -5.82
C PHE A 60 0.85 20.36 -6.07
N GLY A 61 0.12 21.43 -5.76
CA GLY A 61 -1.34 21.44 -5.80
C GLY A 61 -1.98 20.75 -4.59
N THR A 62 -3.31 20.58 -4.68
CA THR A 62 -4.14 19.95 -3.63
C THR A 62 -4.93 18.74 -4.16
N GLY A 63 -4.78 18.43 -5.45
CA GLY A 63 -5.44 17.30 -6.10
C GLY A 63 -4.68 16.00 -5.89
N GLU A 64 -4.95 14.98 -6.71
CA GLU A 64 -4.15 13.75 -6.72
C GLU A 64 -2.66 14.03 -6.93
N TYR A 65 -1.81 13.16 -6.38
CA TYR A 65 -0.38 13.22 -6.65
C TYR A 65 -0.11 13.06 -8.15
N TYR A 66 0.51 14.08 -8.75
CA TYR A 66 0.95 14.03 -10.13
C TYR A 66 2.17 13.12 -10.25
N VAL A 67 2.04 12.07 -11.05
CA VAL A 67 3.14 11.20 -11.50
C VAL A 67 2.90 10.90 -12.97
N SER A 68 3.90 11.13 -13.81
CA SER A 68 3.83 10.84 -15.25
C SER A 68 3.50 9.37 -15.48
N LYS A 69 2.77 9.07 -16.57
CA LYS A 69 2.38 7.70 -16.92
C LYS A 69 3.58 6.74 -16.99
N THR A 70 4.70 7.20 -17.56
CA THR A 70 5.94 6.41 -17.66
C THR A 70 6.51 6.07 -16.29
N SER A 71 6.57 7.05 -15.39
CA SER A 71 7.08 6.84 -14.03
C SER A 71 6.16 5.92 -13.23
N LEU A 72 4.84 6.10 -13.36
CA LEU A 72 3.87 5.26 -12.68
C LEU A 72 3.90 3.81 -13.18
N TYR A 73 3.99 3.60 -14.50
CA TYR A 73 4.15 2.26 -15.09
C TYR A 73 5.41 1.57 -14.56
N LYS A 74 6.52 2.30 -14.48
CA LYS A 74 7.77 1.78 -13.93
C LYS A 74 7.60 1.36 -12.46
N LEU A 75 6.93 2.16 -11.63
CA LEU A 75 6.67 1.79 -10.23
C LEU A 75 5.82 0.52 -10.15
N TYR A 76 4.69 0.47 -10.85
CA TYR A 76 3.78 -0.68 -10.85
C TYR A 76 4.42 -1.96 -11.39
N SER A 77 5.37 -1.88 -12.32
CA SER A 77 6.08 -3.07 -12.81
C SER A 77 7.06 -3.71 -11.81
N GLN A 78 7.33 -3.03 -10.68
CA GLN A 78 8.36 -3.42 -9.71
C GLN A 78 7.79 -3.87 -8.35
N VAL A 79 6.47 -3.77 -8.17
CA VAL A 79 5.77 -3.98 -6.89
C VAL A 79 4.65 -5.01 -7.07
N SER A 80 4.31 -5.68 -5.96
CA SER A 80 3.26 -6.70 -5.88
C SER A 80 1.85 -6.10 -6.05
N ASN A 81 0.82 -6.95 -6.24
CA ASN A 81 -0.55 -6.46 -6.39
C ASN A 81 -1.08 -5.78 -5.13
N VAL A 82 -0.73 -6.29 -3.95
CA VAL A 82 -1.04 -5.64 -2.66
C VAL A 82 -0.42 -4.24 -2.60
N GLU A 83 0.87 -4.09 -2.94
CA GLU A 83 1.54 -2.78 -2.98
C GLU A 83 0.92 -1.85 -4.04
N LYS A 84 0.58 -2.37 -5.23
CA LYS A 84 -0.11 -1.57 -6.28
C LYS A 84 -1.41 -0.99 -5.74
N ASN A 85 -2.21 -1.77 -5.01
CA ASN A 85 -3.46 -1.29 -4.41
C ASN A 85 -3.20 -0.16 -3.41
N SER A 86 -2.27 -0.37 -2.47
CA SER A 86 -1.84 0.65 -1.51
C SER A 86 -1.34 1.93 -2.20
N ILE A 87 -0.49 1.82 -3.22
CA ILE A 87 0.04 2.98 -3.96
C ILE A 87 -1.07 3.71 -4.72
N LYS A 88 -1.99 2.99 -5.39
CA LYS A 88 -3.13 3.57 -6.10
C LYS A 88 -4.01 4.42 -5.15
N ARG A 89 -4.28 3.91 -3.95
CA ARG A 89 -5.06 4.61 -2.91
C ARG A 89 -4.40 5.94 -2.50
N HIS A 90 -3.12 5.91 -2.13
CA HIS A 90 -2.41 7.13 -1.69
C HIS A 90 -2.14 8.12 -2.82
N LYS A 91 -1.98 7.65 -4.06
CA LYS A 91 -1.89 8.56 -5.21
C LYS A 91 -3.19 9.37 -5.37
N ARG A 92 -4.34 8.77 -5.06
CA ARG A 92 -5.69 9.36 -5.22
C ARG A 92 -6.17 10.15 -4.00
N SER A 93 -5.53 10.04 -2.83
CA SER A 93 -6.02 10.60 -1.56
C SER A 93 -5.97 12.13 -1.43
N GLY A 94 -5.65 12.85 -2.51
CA GLY A 94 -5.30 14.27 -2.44
C GLY A 94 -3.90 14.50 -1.86
N TRP A 95 -3.26 15.58 -2.29
CA TRP A 95 -1.90 15.91 -1.88
C TRP A 95 -1.88 16.40 -0.43
N ASN A 96 -1.05 15.78 0.41
CA ASN A 96 -0.84 16.17 1.82
C ASN A 96 0.65 16.36 2.18
N GLY A 97 1.50 16.59 1.17
CA GLY A 97 2.94 16.70 1.33
C GLY A 97 3.72 15.72 0.47
N SER A 98 4.87 16.15 -0.04
CA SER A 98 5.85 15.33 -0.76
C SER A 98 7.20 15.27 -0.03
N CYS A 99 7.21 15.53 1.29
CA CYS A 99 8.42 15.60 2.11
C CYS A 99 9.30 14.34 1.99
N TYR A 100 8.71 13.14 1.98
CA TYR A 100 9.46 11.89 1.79
C TYR A 100 10.23 11.91 0.46
N GLY A 101 9.56 12.21 -0.65
CA GLY A 101 10.19 12.28 -1.98
C GLY A 101 11.28 13.35 -2.07
N MET A 102 11.07 14.51 -1.45
CA MET A 102 12.05 15.59 -1.42
C MET A 102 13.29 15.23 -0.59
N ALA A 103 13.11 14.54 0.55
CA ALA A 103 14.21 14.06 1.37
C ALA A 103 15.04 12.99 0.63
N VAL A 104 14.36 11.99 0.05
CA VAL A 104 15.01 10.92 -0.71
C VAL A 104 15.81 11.48 -1.89
N THR A 105 15.21 12.33 -2.72
CA THR A 105 15.90 12.92 -3.88
C THR A 105 17.12 13.77 -3.48
N SER A 106 17.07 14.45 -2.34
CA SER A 106 18.22 15.16 -1.75
C SER A 106 19.35 14.22 -1.34
N ILE A 107 19.03 13.10 -0.71
CA ILE A 107 20.00 12.06 -0.34
C ILE A 107 20.64 11.45 -1.60
N LEU A 108 19.84 11.12 -2.61
CA LEU A 108 20.32 10.53 -3.87
C LEU A 108 21.20 11.50 -4.67
N ALA A 109 20.89 12.80 -4.65
CA ALA A 109 21.73 13.83 -5.27
C ALA A 109 23.11 13.89 -4.60
N ASN A 110 23.15 13.93 -3.26
CA ASN A 110 24.40 13.94 -2.51
C ASN A 110 25.23 12.66 -2.73
N ALA A 111 24.57 11.49 -2.79
CA ALA A 111 25.19 10.21 -3.07
C ALA A 111 25.73 10.07 -4.50
N GLY A 112 25.43 11.02 -5.40
CA GLY A 112 25.82 11.00 -6.81
C GLY A 112 24.98 10.05 -7.67
N ILE A 113 23.84 9.58 -7.17
CA ILE A 113 22.92 8.68 -7.88
C ILE A 113 21.97 9.49 -8.76
N PHE A 114 21.44 10.59 -8.21
CA PHE A 114 20.64 11.52 -8.99
C PHE A 114 21.57 12.49 -9.72
N ASN A 115 21.84 12.21 -11.00
CA ASN A 115 22.69 13.05 -11.83
C ASN A 115 21.94 14.32 -12.30
N ILE A 116 22.22 15.44 -11.64
CA ILE A 116 21.51 16.72 -11.83
C ILE A 116 21.64 17.24 -13.28
N SER A 117 22.81 17.08 -13.91
CA SER A 117 23.03 17.60 -15.26
C SER A 117 22.21 16.88 -16.33
N ASP A 118 21.87 15.62 -16.08
CA ASP A 118 21.00 14.82 -16.96
C ASP A 118 19.53 15.23 -16.79
N TRP A 119 19.18 15.82 -15.64
CA TRP A 119 17.84 16.28 -15.33
C TRP A 119 17.58 17.69 -15.83
N GLN A 120 18.49 18.63 -15.55
CA GLN A 120 18.42 20.01 -16.01
C GLN A 120 19.76 20.43 -16.61
N THR A 121 19.77 20.71 -17.91
CA THR A 121 20.99 21.09 -18.64
C THR A 121 21.62 22.35 -18.04
N GLY A 122 22.90 22.26 -17.67
CA GLY A 122 23.66 23.38 -17.11
C GLY A 122 23.60 23.50 -15.59
N SER A 123 22.86 22.62 -14.91
CA SER A 123 22.85 22.51 -13.45
C SER A 123 23.80 21.41 -12.98
N GLU A 124 24.55 21.69 -11.92
CA GLU A 124 25.43 20.75 -11.23
C GLU A 124 24.86 20.31 -9.88
N TYR A 125 24.03 21.16 -9.25
CA TYR A 125 23.53 20.94 -7.89
C TYR A 125 22.00 20.98 -7.82
N LEU A 126 21.43 20.26 -6.86
CA LEU A 126 19.97 20.18 -6.66
C LEU A 126 19.34 21.55 -6.47
N ARG A 127 20.05 22.46 -5.78
CA ARG A 127 19.59 23.84 -5.51
C ARG A 127 19.45 24.70 -6.77
N GLU A 128 19.98 24.25 -7.89
CA GLU A 128 19.93 24.95 -9.17
C GLU A 128 18.77 24.47 -10.07
N ILE A 129 18.08 23.38 -9.71
CA ILE A 129 16.90 22.93 -10.45
C ILE A 129 15.78 23.96 -10.30
N GLU A 130 15.13 24.29 -11.40
CA GLU A 130 14.02 25.24 -11.43
C GLU A 130 12.85 24.71 -10.56
N PRO A 131 12.11 25.60 -9.87
CA PRO A 131 10.93 25.20 -9.13
C PRO A 131 9.85 24.60 -10.02
N ILE A 132 9.02 23.73 -9.43
CA ILE A 132 7.89 23.10 -10.11
C ILE A 132 6.97 24.16 -10.73
N SER A 133 6.61 23.95 -11.99
CA SER A 133 5.69 24.79 -12.75
C SER A 133 4.37 24.06 -13.01
N LYS A 134 3.28 24.58 -12.41
CA LYS A 134 1.92 24.02 -12.54
C LYS A 134 1.31 24.09 -13.94
N ASP A 135 1.87 24.93 -14.82
CA ASP A 135 1.40 25.06 -16.20
C ASP A 135 1.96 23.96 -17.12
N THR A 136 2.80 23.07 -16.57
CA THR A 136 3.53 22.03 -17.30
C THR A 136 3.40 20.70 -16.59
N ASN A 137 3.31 19.61 -17.36
CA ASN A 137 3.52 18.25 -16.86
C ASN A 137 4.97 18.12 -16.39
N ASP A 138 5.23 18.52 -15.15
CA ASP A 138 6.58 18.77 -14.64
C ASP A 138 7.27 17.46 -14.22
N ASP A 139 8.36 17.11 -14.89
CA ASP A 139 9.12 15.89 -14.58
C ASP A 139 9.66 15.92 -13.15
N THR A 140 10.02 17.08 -12.60
CA THR A 140 10.53 17.24 -11.23
C THR A 140 9.45 16.90 -10.21
N GLU A 141 8.22 17.38 -10.43
CA GLU A 141 7.07 16.99 -9.60
C GLU A 141 6.83 15.48 -9.68
N SER A 142 6.82 14.92 -10.90
CA SER A 142 6.66 13.48 -11.12
C SER A 142 7.72 12.66 -10.40
N LEU A 143 8.98 13.09 -10.40
CA LEU A 143 10.09 12.39 -9.75
C LEU A 143 9.95 12.41 -8.23
N ILE A 144 9.68 13.60 -7.66
CA ILE A 144 9.50 13.76 -6.22
C ILE A 144 8.29 12.93 -5.77
N ASN A 145 7.16 13.02 -6.47
CA ASN A 145 5.97 12.26 -6.13
C ASN A 145 6.13 10.75 -6.35
N TYR A 146 6.94 10.32 -7.33
CA TYR A 146 7.33 8.91 -7.46
C TYR A 146 8.00 8.41 -6.18
N TYR A 147 9.02 9.13 -5.68
CA TYR A 147 9.71 8.73 -4.44
C TYR A 147 8.85 8.93 -3.20
N PHE A 148 7.91 9.87 -3.19
CA PHE A 148 6.88 9.92 -2.15
C PHE A 148 6.07 8.62 -2.13
N LEU A 149 5.65 8.10 -3.30
CA LEU A 149 4.88 6.86 -3.36
C LEU A 149 5.70 5.61 -2.98
N THR A 150 7.03 5.62 -3.12
CA THR A 150 7.85 4.47 -2.68
C THR A 150 7.81 4.26 -1.17
N GLN A 151 7.38 5.24 -0.37
CA GLN A 151 7.19 5.04 1.06
C GLN A 151 6.14 3.97 1.38
N PHE A 152 5.22 3.69 0.45
CA PHE A 152 4.15 2.70 0.59
C PHE A 152 4.54 1.32 0.06
N THR A 153 5.81 1.12 -0.32
CA THR A 153 6.35 -0.20 -0.65
C THR A 153 6.57 -1.03 0.60
N THR A 154 6.49 -2.35 0.45
CA THR A 154 6.59 -3.31 1.55
C THR A 154 7.86 -3.09 2.36
N GLU A 155 9.03 -2.97 1.73
CA GLU A 155 10.29 -2.88 2.46
C GLU A 155 10.40 -1.61 3.32
N ILE A 156 9.88 -0.47 2.84
CA ILE A 156 9.86 0.77 3.63
C ILE A 156 8.87 0.65 4.79
N GLN A 157 7.66 0.14 4.52
CA GLN A 157 6.65 -0.04 5.56
C GLN A 157 7.10 -1.04 6.64
N GLN A 158 7.81 -2.12 6.25
CA GLN A 158 8.39 -3.07 7.19
C GLN A 158 9.54 -2.46 8.00
N ALA A 159 10.41 -1.63 7.40
CA ALA A 159 11.43 -0.90 8.14
C ALA A 159 10.83 0.07 9.19
N VAL A 160 9.73 0.74 8.86
CA VAL A 160 8.96 1.55 9.81
C VAL A 160 8.35 0.67 10.91
N ALA A 161 7.74 -0.45 10.54
CA ALA A 161 7.11 -1.38 11.48
C ALA A 161 8.12 -1.97 12.46
N GLU A 162 9.30 -2.37 12.00
CA GLU A 162 10.39 -2.87 12.84
C GLU A 162 10.88 -1.82 13.85
N ASN A 163 11.04 -0.57 13.38
CA ASN A 163 11.49 0.52 14.23
C ASN A 163 10.46 0.90 15.30
N ALA A 164 9.16 0.71 15.05
CA ALA A 164 8.12 0.92 16.06
C ALA A 164 8.26 0.00 17.29
N TYR A 165 9.05 -1.08 17.19
CA TYR A 165 9.39 -1.96 18.30
C TYR A 165 10.77 -1.68 18.92
N LYS A 166 11.47 -0.63 18.48
CA LYS A 166 12.72 -0.16 19.09
C LYS A 166 12.45 1.10 19.89
N ASP A 167 13.24 1.30 20.94
CA ASP A 167 13.27 2.61 21.59
C ASP A 167 13.93 3.63 20.66
N ASP A 168 13.39 4.85 20.59
CA ASP A 168 13.97 5.96 19.82
C ASP A 168 15.45 6.16 20.11
N SER A 169 15.90 5.90 21.35
CA SER A 169 17.30 6.05 21.73
C SER A 169 18.23 5.11 20.97
N VAL A 170 17.76 3.91 20.60
CA VAL A 170 18.52 2.96 19.79
C VAL A 170 18.62 3.50 18.37
N ILE A 171 17.48 3.88 17.78
CA ILE A 171 17.38 4.42 16.42
C ILE A 171 18.27 5.67 16.26
N LEU A 172 18.18 6.61 17.21
CA LEU A 172 18.95 7.86 17.21
C LEU A 172 20.44 7.61 17.46
N SER A 173 20.80 6.64 18.30
CA SER A 173 22.21 6.28 18.53
C SER A 173 22.85 5.69 17.28
N GLU A 174 22.14 4.80 16.57
CA GLU A 174 22.58 4.24 15.28
C GLU A 174 22.72 5.34 14.21
N LEU A 175 21.76 6.26 14.14
CA LEU A 175 21.83 7.41 13.25
C LEU A 175 23.03 8.32 13.54
N VAL A 176 23.26 8.67 14.81
CA VAL A 176 24.42 9.47 15.23
C VAL A 176 25.71 8.76 14.84
N GLN A 177 25.82 7.46 15.11
CA GLN A 177 27.01 6.69 14.78
C GLN A 177 27.26 6.66 13.27
N SER A 178 26.23 6.47 12.46
CA SER A 178 26.35 6.48 11.00
C SER A 178 26.88 7.83 10.49
N LEU A 179 26.26 8.93 10.92
CA LEU A 179 26.64 10.28 10.48
C LEU A 179 28.03 10.70 10.97
N GLU A 180 28.43 10.32 12.19
CA GLU A 180 29.78 10.62 12.72
C GLU A 180 30.88 9.83 11.99
N ASN A 181 30.58 8.62 11.51
CA ASN A 181 31.53 7.76 10.82
C ASN A 181 31.65 8.04 9.32
N GLY A 182 31.09 9.16 8.85
CA GLY A 182 31.12 9.54 7.43
C GLY A 182 30.15 8.74 6.56
N GLY A 183 29.08 8.20 7.15
CA GLY A 183 27.98 7.61 6.41
C GLY A 183 27.26 8.63 5.52
N ASN A 184 26.46 8.13 4.58
CA ASN A 184 25.61 8.96 3.73
C ASN A 184 24.64 9.80 4.57
N PRO A 185 24.12 10.92 4.03
CA PRO A 185 22.94 11.54 4.58
C PRO A 185 21.82 10.51 4.76
N ALA A 186 21.07 10.66 5.84
CA ALA A 186 20.06 9.71 6.25
C ALA A 186 18.66 10.26 6.00
N LEU A 187 17.75 9.38 5.58
CA LEU A 187 16.33 9.63 5.61
C LEU A 187 15.87 9.50 7.06
N VAL A 188 15.25 10.54 7.60
CA VAL A 188 14.65 10.51 8.93
C VAL A 188 13.17 10.87 8.83
N CYS A 189 12.34 9.99 9.36
CA CYS A 189 10.90 10.17 9.45
C CYS A 189 10.50 10.15 10.91
N PHE A 190 9.67 11.12 11.31
CA PHE A 190 9.18 11.24 12.67
C PHE A 190 7.72 11.64 12.67
N SER A 191 7.02 11.28 13.75
CA SER A 191 5.61 11.60 13.95
C SER A 191 5.34 11.93 15.41
N GLY A 192 4.24 12.63 15.63
CA GLY A 192 3.87 13.07 16.96
C GLY A 192 2.85 14.18 16.96
N LYS A 193 2.66 14.80 18.12
CA LYS A 193 1.85 16.02 18.27
C LYS A 193 2.63 17.25 17.84
N LEU A 194 2.77 17.42 16.53
CA LEU A 194 3.42 18.58 15.95
C LEU A 194 2.68 19.87 16.35
N TYR A 195 3.45 20.87 16.76
CA TYR A 195 3.01 22.19 17.19
C TYR A 195 2.02 22.20 18.38
N ASP A 196 2.08 21.20 19.27
CA ASP A 196 1.17 20.99 20.41
C ASP A 196 -0.31 20.80 20.03
N LYS A 197 -0.61 20.56 18.75
CA LYS A 197 -2.00 20.61 18.27
C LYS A 197 -2.38 19.49 17.32
N LEU A 198 -1.44 18.95 16.57
CA LEU A 198 -1.74 18.15 15.38
C LEU A 198 -0.99 16.82 15.47
N ASN A 199 -1.68 15.69 15.39
CA ASN A 199 -0.99 14.45 15.04
C ASN A 199 -0.46 14.66 13.61
N GLY A 200 0.84 14.49 13.40
CA GLY A 200 1.44 14.73 12.11
C GLY A 200 2.71 13.93 11.94
N GLY A 201 3.08 13.68 10.69
CA GLY A 201 4.36 13.09 10.34
C GLY A 201 5.17 13.98 9.41
N HIS A 202 6.47 13.77 9.40
CA HIS A 202 7.38 14.48 8.51
C HIS A 202 8.58 13.62 8.12
N ALA A 203 9.13 13.87 6.95
CA ALA A 203 10.31 13.19 6.43
C ALA A 203 11.35 14.22 5.96
N VAL A 204 12.57 14.07 6.46
CA VAL A 204 13.67 15.03 6.30
C VAL A 204 14.99 14.33 6.00
N THR A 205 15.97 15.11 5.55
CA THR A 205 17.34 14.62 5.34
C THR A 205 18.24 15.02 6.50
N ALA A 206 18.70 14.06 7.30
CA ALA A 206 19.71 14.28 8.32
C ALA A 206 21.12 14.12 7.72
N TYR A 207 22.03 15.05 7.96
CA TYR A 207 23.28 15.10 7.19
C TYR A 207 24.56 15.36 7.99
N GLY A 208 24.46 15.54 9.30
CA GLY A 208 25.65 15.72 10.14
C GLY A 208 25.32 15.78 11.62
N VAL A 209 26.36 15.61 12.46
CA VAL A 209 26.26 15.68 13.92
C VAL A 209 27.24 16.72 14.44
N GLU A 210 26.77 17.56 15.35
CA GLU A 210 27.60 18.52 16.07
C GLU A 210 27.50 18.32 17.58
N LYS A 211 28.65 18.38 18.26
CA LYS A 211 28.75 18.32 19.71
C LYS A 211 28.78 19.73 20.29
N GLY A 212 28.06 19.95 21.38
CA GLY A 212 27.95 21.25 22.01
C GLY A 212 27.19 21.19 23.32
N SER A 213 26.61 22.32 23.71
CA SER A 213 25.81 22.43 24.92
C SER A 213 24.67 23.39 24.64
N TRP A 214 23.46 22.84 24.50
CA TRP A 214 22.25 23.60 24.25
C TRP A 214 21.22 23.29 25.32
N VAL A 215 20.40 24.28 25.66
CA VAL A 215 19.20 24.05 26.47
C VAL A 215 18.00 24.30 25.58
N LYS A 216 17.25 23.25 25.26
CA LYS A 216 16.02 23.32 24.45
C LYS A 216 14.87 22.78 25.29
N ASP A 217 13.90 23.64 25.58
CA ASP A 217 12.73 23.32 26.42
C ASP A 217 13.04 22.57 27.73
N GLY A 218 14.12 23.01 28.40
CA GLY A 218 14.58 22.43 29.67
C GLY A 218 15.45 21.18 29.53
N LEU A 219 15.58 20.61 28.33
CA LEU A 219 16.53 19.53 28.04
C LEU A 219 17.93 20.09 27.82
N LEU A 220 18.92 19.56 28.56
CA LEU A 220 20.33 19.78 28.28
C LEU A 220 20.78 18.82 27.17
N CYS A 221 21.03 19.37 25.99
CA CYS A 221 21.42 18.63 24.81
C CYS A 221 22.92 18.79 24.59
N THR A 222 23.62 17.66 24.40
CA THR A 222 25.08 17.63 24.15
C THR A 222 25.40 17.39 22.68
N LYS A 223 24.41 16.95 21.90
CA LYS A 223 24.51 16.71 20.46
C LYS A 223 23.34 17.37 19.75
N ARG A 224 23.55 17.73 18.49
CA ARG A 224 22.48 18.00 17.54
C ARG A 224 22.75 17.33 16.20
N ILE A 225 21.71 16.81 15.59
CA ILE A 225 21.71 16.31 14.22
C ILE A 225 21.22 17.43 13.32
N LEU A 226 22.06 17.79 12.34
CA LEU A 226 21.73 18.78 11.32
C LEU A 226 20.74 18.19 10.32
N ILE A 227 19.70 18.95 10.03
CA ILE A 227 18.60 18.55 9.15
C ILE A 227 18.44 19.54 7.99
N TYR A 228 18.27 19.00 6.78
CA TYR A 228 17.57 19.70 5.71
C TYR A 228 16.08 19.41 5.85
N ASP A 229 15.36 20.44 6.30
CA ASP A 229 13.91 20.41 6.45
C ASP A 229 13.28 21.01 5.20
N ASN A 230 12.76 20.14 4.36
CA ASN A 230 12.17 20.49 3.06
C ASN A 230 10.88 21.33 3.15
N ASN A 231 10.38 21.67 4.35
CA ASN A 231 9.33 22.68 4.51
C ASN A 231 9.88 24.12 4.47
N TYR A 232 11.20 24.33 4.56
CA TYR A 232 11.82 25.64 4.66
C TYR A 232 12.90 25.89 3.58
N PHE A 233 13.00 27.14 3.12
CA PHE A 233 13.99 27.56 2.12
C PHE A 233 15.43 27.61 2.68
N GLU A 234 15.56 27.96 3.95
CA GLU A 234 16.83 28.24 4.60
C GLU A 234 17.01 27.33 5.80
N PHE A 235 18.27 27.06 6.14
CA PHE A 235 18.63 26.28 7.31
C PHE A 235 18.06 26.92 8.58
N SER A 236 17.42 26.10 9.41
CA SER A 236 16.90 26.53 10.71
C SER A 236 17.53 25.72 11.84
N ASP A 237 18.16 26.43 12.77
CA ASP A 237 18.70 25.86 14.01
C ASP A 237 17.64 25.09 14.82
N ASN A 238 16.38 25.52 14.74
CA ASN A 238 15.26 24.92 15.46
C ASN A 238 14.68 23.69 14.75
N ALA A 239 15.07 23.41 13.51
CA ALA A 239 14.68 22.21 12.78
C ALA A 239 15.61 21.01 13.05
N CYS A 240 16.75 21.23 13.72
CA CYS A 240 17.68 20.15 14.09
C CYS A 240 17.07 19.23 15.17
N ILE A 241 17.51 17.96 15.18
CA ILE A 241 17.21 17.04 16.30
C ILE A 241 18.25 17.28 17.39
N TYR A 242 17.81 17.75 18.54
CA TYR A 242 18.68 17.92 19.70
C TYR A 242 18.59 16.69 20.59
N LEU A 243 19.73 16.25 21.10
CA LEU A 243 19.87 15.00 21.84
C LEU A 243 20.69 15.22 23.12
N ASN A 244 20.29 14.55 24.20
CA ASN A 244 21.17 14.35 25.34
C ASN A 244 22.28 13.33 25.01
N ASP A 245 23.20 13.11 25.95
CA ASP A 245 24.44 12.38 25.66
C ASP A 245 24.22 10.90 25.30
N ASP A 246 23.26 10.25 25.94
CA ASP A 246 22.89 8.84 25.71
C ASP A 246 21.75 8.65 24.71
N CYS A 247 21.30 9.73 24.04
CA CYS A 247 20.20 9.76 23.09
C CYS A 247 18.83 9.29 23.65
N THR A 248 18.69 9.14 24.97
CA THR A 248 17.41 8.76 25.60
C THR A 248 16.38 9.87 25.62
N LYS A 249 16.84 11.12 25.43
CA LYS A 249 16.00 12.30 25.33
C LYS A 249 16.37 13.11 24.11
N TRP A 250 15.35 13.47 23.36
CA TRP A 250 15.45 14.19 22.11
C TRP A 250 14.29 15.17 21.91
N CYS A 251 14.53 16.20 21.09
CA CYS A 251 13.52 17.17 20.69
C CYS A 251 13.84 17.82 19.33
N ILE A 252 12.81 18.19 18.57
CA ILE A 252 12.88 19.07 17.40
C ILE A 252 12.06 20.34 17.70
N PRO A 253 12.73 21.44 18.11
CA PRO A 253 12.05 22.61 18.69
C PRO A 253 11.01 23.27 17.79
N ILE A 254 11.24 23.35 16.47
CA ILE A 254 10.33 24.04 15.55
C ILE A 254 8.96 23.36 15.49
N TYR A 255 8.94 22.04 15.57
CA TYR A 255 7.74 21.22 15.57
C TYR A 255 7.21 20.94 16.97
N LYS A 256 7.93 21.32 18.03
CA LYS A 256 7.63 20.93 19.41
C LYS A 256 7.36 19.44 19.56
N THR A 257 8.21 18.63 18.92
CA THR A 257 8.08 17.17 18.94
C THR A 257 9.31 16.49 19.52
N GLY A 258 9.10 15.33 20.10
CA GLY A 258 10.09 14.44 20.68
C GLY A 258 9.79 14.12 22.15
N SER A 259 10.59 13.21 22.70
CA SER A 259 10.44 12.62 24.04
C SER A 259 10.30 13.57 25.25
N VAL A 260 10.48 14.88 25.04
CA VAL A 260 10.32 15.93 26.07
C VAL A 260 8.99 16.64 26.02
N TYR A 261 8.26 16.55 24.90
CA TYR A 261 6.96 17.21 24.73
C TYR A 261 5.82 16.22 24.95
N HIS A 262 5.82 15.08 24.24
CA HIS A 262 4.73 14.11 24.28
C HIS A 262 5.27 12.68 24.28
N GLU A 263 4.59 11.77 24.99
CA GLU A 263 5.04 10.37 25.14
C GLU A 263 4.93 9.55 23.84
N ASN A 264 4.02 9.94 22.94
CA ASN A 264 3.74 9.23 21.68
C ASN A 264 4.50 9.82 20.47
N ASP A 265 5.42 10.75 20.71
CA ASP A 265 6.27 11.30 19.66
C ASP A 265 7.42 10.31 19.39
N HIS A 266 7.62 9.94 18.12
CA HIS A 266 8.47 8.82 17.75
C HIS A 266 9.30 9.08 16.49
N ILE A 267 10.48 8.45 16.43
CA ILE A 267 11.27 8.32 15.19
C ILE A 267 10.79 7.06 14.46
N ASN A 268 10.00 7.24 13.40
CA ASN A 268 9.44 6.13 12.62
C ASN A 268 10.51 5.43 11.76
N LEU A 269 11.43 6.20 11.18
CA LEU A 269 12.50 5.67 10.35
C LEU A 269 13.74 6.56 10.49
N ALA A 270 14.91 5.96 10.62
CA ALA A 270 16.17 6.64 10.42
C ALA A 270 17.13 5.68 9.71
N SER A 271 17.54 5.99 8.49
CA SER A 271 18.46 5.13 7.75
C SER A 271 19.34 5.93 6.80
N SER A 272 20.62 5.58 6.75
CA SER A 272 21.60 6.04 5.75
C SER A 272 21.88 4.94 4.70
N ASP A 273 21.15 3.83 4.74
CA ASP A 273 21.29 2.73 3.81
C ASP A 273 20.61 3.10 2.48
N ILE A 274 21.44 3.45 1.50
CA ILE A 274 20.98 3.82 0.15
C ILE A 274 20.22 2.69 -0.52
N SER A 275 20.51 1.43 -0.18
CA SER A 275 19.78 0.30 -0.76
C SER A 275 18.34 0.24 -0.28
N LEU A 276 18.08 0.58 0.99
CA LEU A 276 16.71 0.75 1.51
C LEU A 276 16.06 2.02 0.94
N ILE A 277 16.75 3.16 1.03
CA ILE A 277 16.23 4.48 0.65
C ILE A 277 15.85 4.53 -0.85
N ASN A 278 16.62 3.87 -1.71
CA ASN A 278 16.38 3.82 -3.16
C ASN A 278 15.67 2.53 -3.62
N ASN A 279 15.06 1.79 -2.69
CA ASN A 279 14.32 0.58 -3.03
C ASN A 279 13.20 0.88 -4.03
N LYS A 280 13.15 0.12 -5.13
CA LYS A 280 12.25 0.34 -6.28
C LYS A 280 12.33 1.76 -6.86
N GLY A 281 13.46 2.44 -6.67
CA GLY A 281 13.67 3.83 -7.07
C GLY A 281 13.59 4.07 -8.59
N PHE A 282 13.18 5.27 -8.98
CA PHE A 282 13.11 5.64 -10.39
C PHE A 282 14.51 5.77 -11.02
N ILE A 283 15.51 6.24 -10.26
CA ILE A 283 16.87 6.45 -10.72
C ILE A 283 17.77 5.40 -10.10
N ASN A 284 18.26 4.46 -10.91
CA ASN A 284 19.14 3.37 -10.47
C ASN A 284 18.62 2.65 -9.21
N GLY A 285 17.31 2.37 -9.18
CA GLY A 285 16.64 1.75 -8.06
C GLY A 285 17.24 0.40 -7.64
N THR A 286 17.14 0.11 -6.37
CA THR A 286 17.62 -1.13 -5.75
C THR A 286 16.47 -2.11 -5.52
N ASN A 287 16.80 -3.36 -5.21
CA ASN A 287 15.87 -4.35 -4.69
C ASN A 287 16.35 -4.70 -3.28
N TYR A 288 15.93 -3.89 -2.31
CA TYR A 288 16.22 -4.16 -0.91
C TYR A 288 15.43 -5.38 -0.45
N SER A 289 15.97 -6.10 0.52
CA SER A 289 15.27 -7.17 1.22
C SER A 289 15.83 -7.26 2.63
N SER A 290 14.96 -7.48 3.60
CA SER A 290 15.34 -7.80 4.97
C SER A 290 15.02 -9.26 5.27
N ASP A 291 15.81 -9.88 6.13
CA ASP A 291 15.54 -11.23 6.66
C ASP A 291 14.58 -11.18 7.87
N SER A 292 14.04 -10.01 8.19
CA SER A 292 13.01 -9.84 9.21
C SER A 292 11.71 -10.53 8.78
N GLY A 293 11.01 -11.12 9.74
CA GLY A 293 9.67 -11.64 9.50
C GLY A 293 8.69 -10.50 9.19
N PHE A 294 7.74 -10.76 8.30
CA PHE A 294 6.70 -9.78 7.95
C PHE A 294 5.85 -9.43 9.18
N ILE A 295 5.65 -8.14 9.42
CA ILE A 295 4.76 -7.58 10.42
C ILE A 295 3.49 -7.14 9.70
N SER A 296 2.36 -7.78 10.02
CA SER A 296 1.06 -7.41 9.48
C SER A 296 0.60 -6.06 10.02
N LYS A 297 -0.25 -5.37 9.27
CA LYS A 297 -0.71 -4.02 9.63
C LYS A 297 -2.22 -3.93 9.45
N MET A 298 -2.91 -3.63 10.55
CA MET A 298 -4.33 -3.29 10.53
C MET A 298 -4.48 -1.78 10.69
N THR A 299 -5.20 -1.12 9.80
CA THR A 299 -5.43 0.32 9.84
C THR A 299 -6.91 0.60 10.05
N SER A 300 -7.21 1.55 10.94
CA SER A 300 -8.58 1.98 11.24
C SER A 300 -8.67 3.50 11.22
N GLU A 301 -9.75 4.02 10.67
CA GLU A 301 -10.10 5.44 10.72
C GLU A 301 -11.22 5.66 11.74
N SER A 302 -10.88 6.13 12.95
CA SER A 302 -11.88 6.33 14.01
C SER A 302 -11.45 7.38 15.04
N ASP A 303 -12.42 8.16 15.53
CA ASP A 303 -12.24 9.00 16.73
C ASP A 303 -12.36 8.17 18.04
N ASN A 304 -12.87 6.94 17.93
CA ASN A 304 -13.12 6.04 19.05
C ASN A 304 -11.99 5.02 19.19
N PHE A 305 -11.17 5.20 20.21
CA PHE A 305 -10.07 4.29 20.54
C PHE A 305 -10.50 3.17 21.52
N ASN A 306 -11.80 3.00 21.76
CA ASN A 306 -12.32 1.91 22.58
C ASN A 306 -12.69 0.72 21.69
N PHE A 307 -11.69 -0.12 21.45
CA PHE A 307 -11.82 -1.35 20.68
C PHE A 307 -10.98 -2.45 21.34
N SER A 308 -11.20 -3.69 20.90
CA SER A 308 -10.36 -4.82 21.25
C SER A 308 -9.86 -5.54 20.00
N ILE A 309 -8.64 -6.07 20.09
CA ILE A 309 -8.03 -6.90 19.06
C ILE A 309 -7.84 -8.32 19.61
N SER A 310 -8.34 -9.31 18.89
CA SER A 310 -8.11 -10.72 19.19
C SER A 310 -7.29 -11.37 18.08
N LYS A 311 -6.21 -12.04 18.48
CA LYS A 311 -5.40 -12.90 17.60
C LYS A 311 -6.04 -14.28 17.49
N ILE A 312 -6.16 -14.79 16.28
CA ILE A 312 -6.86 -16.02 15.94
C ILE A 312 -5.87 -16.98 15.30
N LYS A 313 -5.76 -18.19 15.85
CA LYS A 313 -5.02 -19.28 15.21
C LYS A 313 -6.02 -20.31 14.73
N GLU A 314 -6.00 -20.63 13.44
CA GLU A 314 -6.79 -21.73 12.91
C GLU A 314 -6.19 -23.07 13.35
N VAL A 315 -6.56 -23.53 14.55
CA VAL A 315 -6.62 -24.96 14.91
C VAL A 315 -7.69 -25.12 16.00
N ASP A 316 -8.84 -25.72 15.66
CA ASP A 316 -9.83 -26.30 16.58
C ASP A 316 -10.17 -25.51 17.88
N GLY A 317 -10.62 -24.26 17.71
CA GLY A 317 -11.22 -23.49 18.79
C GLY A 317 -10.76 -22.04 18.78
N SER A 318 -11.72 -21.12 18.70
CA SER A 318 -11.47 -19.69 18.82
C SER A 318 -10.77 -19.38 20.14
N PHE A 319 -9.52 -18.93 20.07
CA PHE A 319 -8.87 -18.24 21.17
C PHE A 319 -9.19 -16.75 21.02
N SER A 320 -9.96 -16.19 21.95
CA SER A 320 -10.14 -14.75 22.09
C SER A 320 -9.07 -14.21 23.03
N PHE A 321 -8.34 -13.17 22.62
CA PHE A 321 -7.55 -12.39 23.57
C PHE A 321 -8.47 -11.34 24.18
N ASN A 322 -8.85 -11.53 25.44
CA ASN A 322 -9.59 -10.52 26.19
C ASN A 322 -8.61 -9.80 27.11
N GLY A 323 -8.29 -8.55 26.78
CA GLY A 323 -7.76 -7.58 27.73
C GLY A 323 -6.31 -7.78 28.14
N ALA A 324 -5.40 -7.35 27.26
CA ALA A 324 -4.16 -6.63 27.50
C ALA A 324 -3.36 -6.82 26.21
N VAL A 325 -3.36 -5.81 25.34
CA VAL A 325 -2.50 -5.82 24.15
C VAL A 325 -1.09 -6.11 24.64
N ASP A 326 -0.55 -7.28 24.31
CA ASP A 326 0.86 -7.56 24.58
C ASP A 326 1.64 -6.58 23.71
N THR A 327 2.23 -5.56 24.34
CA THR A 327 2.91 -4.48 23.64
C THR A 327 4.13 -4.96 22.87
N ASP A 328 4.59 -6.19 23.14
CA ASP A 328 5.64 -6.86 22.39
C ASP A 328 5.09 -7.56 21.13
N GLU A 329 3.80 -7.89 21.07
CA GLU A 329 3.15 -8.48 19.89
C GLU A 329 2.41 -7.45 19.01
N ILE A 330 1.88 -6.39 19.63
CA ILE A 330 1.06 -5.38 18.95
C ILE A 330 1.53 -3.97 19.32
N LYS A 331 1.80 -3.16 18.30
CA LYS A 331 2.18 -1.74 18.44
C LYS A 331 1.23 -0.83 17.67
N ILE A 332 0.74 0.22 18.32
CA ILE A 332 -0.03 1.26 17.65
C ILE A 332 0.92 2.34 17.16
N ILE A 333 0.77 2.71 15.88
CA ILE A 333 1.50 3.81 15.24
C ILE A 333 0.53 4.74 14.52
N TYR A 334 0.98 5.96 14.29
CA TYR A 334 0.30 6.93 13.43
C TYR A 334 1.02 7.01 12.08
N PRO A 335 0.30 7.24 10.97
CA PRO A 335 0.91 7.29 9.65
C PRO A 335 1.86 8.50 9.52
N MET A 336 2.94 8.30 8.78
CA MET A 336 3.98 9.32 8.56
C MET A 336 3.53 10.51 7.71
N TYR A 337 2.36 10.40 7.08
CA TYR A 337 1.72 11.43 6.25
C TYR A 337 0.46 12.01 6.92
N ALA A 338 0.26 11.76 8.23
CA ALA A 338 -0.86 12.31 8.97
C ALA A 338 -0.86 13.85 8.93
N ASP A 339 -2.05 14.43 8.80
CA ASP A 339 -2.30 15.83 9.14
C ASP A 339 -3.13 15.96 10.43
N SER A 340 -3.45 17.21 10.75
CA SER A 340 -4.18 17.62 11.94
C SER A 340 -5.57 17.04 12.15
N GLU A 341 -6.23 16.57 11.08
CA GLU A 341 -7.58 16.02 11.13
C GLU A 341 -7.56 14.50 10.96
N ASN A 342 -6.37 13.90 10.86
CA ASN A 342 -6.22 12.48 10.60
C ASN A 342 -6.69 11.63 11.80
N LYS A 343 -7.68 10.79 11.53
CA LYS A 343 -8.25 9.80 12.46
C LYS A 343 -7.69 8.41 12.23
N GLU A 344 -6.80 8.26 11.26
CA GLU A 344 -6.16 7.02 10.92
C GLU A 344 -5.07 6.66 11.94
N PHE A 345 -5.13 5.44 12.46
CA PHE A 345 -4.06 4.81 13.20
C PHE A 345 -3.88 3.37 12.71
N SER A 346 -2.67 2.84 12.90
CA SER A 346 -2.34 1.49 12.50
C SER A 346 -1.87 0.65 13.69
N MET A 347 -2.28 -0.60 13.71
CA MET A 347 -1.83 -1.63 14.63
C MET A 347 -0.89 -2.56 13.87
N LEU A 348 0.36 -2.61 14.30
CA LEU A 348 1.38 -3.51 13.80
C LEU A 348 1.28 -4.84 14.56
N LEU A 349 1.24 -5.96 13.84
CA LEU A 349 0.89 -7.27 14.36
C LEU A 349 2.01 -8.26 13.97
N ARG A 350 2.84 -8.66 14.94
CA ARG A 350 4.08 -9.43 14.65
C ARG A 350 3.86 -10.84 14.11
N ASP A 351 2.77 -11.50 14.50
CA ASP A 351 2.48 -12.86 14.04
C ASP A 351 1.64 -12.78 12.76
N SER A 352 2.33 -12.65 11.62
CA SER A 352 1.73 -12.53 10.30
C SER A 352 1.06 -13.82 9.79
N THR A 353 1.20 -14.92 10.52
CA THR A 353 0.55 -16.21 10.19
C THR A 353 -0.80 -16.39 10.86
N SER A 354 -1.16 -15.49 11.78
CA SER A 354 -2.42 -15.55 12.52
C SER A 354 -3.50 -14.68 11.86
N GLY A 355 -4.76 -15.09 12.02
CA GLY A 355 -5.91 -14.21 11.81
C GLY A 355 -6.03 -13.18 12.92
N TYR A 356 -6.76 -12.10 12.66
CA TYR A 356 -7.06 -11.07 13.65
C TYR A 356 -8.50 -10.60 13.55
N GLN A 357 -9.10 -10.28 14.69
CA GLN A 357 -10.42 -9.70 14.78
C GLN A 357 -10.36 -8.35 15.49
N TYR A 358 -10.88 -7.33 14.83
CA TYR A 358 -11.21 -6.04 15.41
C TYR A 358 -12.63 -6.10 15.98
N THR A 359 -12.85 -5.58 17.17
CA THR A 359 -14.18 -5.50 17.78
C THR A 359 -14.35 -4.14 18.44
N ALA A 360 -15.36 -3.38 18.00
CA ALA A 360 -15.74 -2.13 18.64
C ALA A 360 -16.55 -2.40 19.92
N ASP A 361 -16.50 -1.46 20.85
CA ASP A 361 -17.30 -1.53 22.09
C ASP A 361 -18.81 -1.45 21.83
N ASN A 362 -19.20 -0.72 20.79
CA ASN A 362 -20.59 -0.59 20.33
C ASN A 362 -20.61 -0.62 18.80
N ALA A 363 -21.78 -0.93 18.21
CA ALA A 363 -21.94 -0.83 16.77
C ALA A 363 -21.70 0.62 16.30
N GLU A 364 -20.82 0.79 15.31
CA GLU A 364 -20.43 2.09 14.77
C GLU A 364 -19.98 1.96 13.30
N ALA A 365 -19.82 3.10 12.62
CA ALA A 365 -19.21 3.08 11.30
C ALA A 365 -17.75 2.59 11.41
N MET A 366 -17.37 1.64 10.57
CA MET A 366 -16.03 1.06 10.54
C MET A 366 -15.43 1.22 9.15
N ASN A 367 -14.24 1.79 9.08
CA ASN A 367 -13.36 1.74 7.91
C ASN A 367 -12.06 1.07 8.38
N ILE A 368 -11.90 -0.21 8.02
CA ILE A 368 -10.80 -1.06 8.49
C ILE A 368 -10.12 -1.69 7.28
N SER A 369 -8.80 -1.57 7.22
CA SER A 369 -7.98 -2.38 6.31
C SER A 369 -7.02 -3.28 7.07
N MET A 370 -6.68 -4.41 6.47
CA MET A 370 -5.75 -5.39 7.02
C MET A 370 -4.79 -5.85 5.94
N GLU A 371 -3.49 -5.70 6.19
CA GLU A 371 -2.41 -6.04 5.28
C GLU A 371 -1.58 -7.20 5.85
N TYR A 372 -1.53 -8.29 5.09
CA TYR A 372 -0.60 -9.41 5.23
C TYR A 372 0.42 -9.38 4.10
N LEU A 373 1.37 -10.32 4.11
CA LEU A 373 2.42 -10.38 3.08
C LEU A 373 1.83 -10.53 1.67
N ASP A 374 0.87 -11.44 1.51
CA ASP A 374 0.33 -11.84 0.21
C ASP A 374 -1.15 -11.50 0.00
N SER A 375 -1.76 -10.83 0.98
CA SER A 375 -3.16 -10.45 0.94
C SER A 375 -3.43 -9.12 1.63
N MET A 376 -4.41 -8.38 1.12
CA MET A 376 -4.91 -7.15 1.71
C MET A 376 -6.43 -7.12 1.66
N TYR A 377 -7.04 -6.68 2.75
CA TYR A 377 -8.48 -6.54 2.90
C TYR A 377 -8.87 -5.11 3.22
N GLU A 378 -9.99 -4.65 2.69
CA GLU A 378 -10.60 -3.37 3.02
C GLU A 378 -12.09 -3.61 3.31
N VAL A 379 -12.56 -3.14 4.47
CA VAL A 379 -13.93 -3.35 4.93
C VAL A 379 -14.51 -2.03 5.40
N ASN A 380 -15.61 -1.63 4.77
CA ASN A 380 -16.41 -0.46 5.14
C ASN A 380 -17.78 -0.92 5.63
N LEU A 381 -18.14 -0.57 6.87
CA LEU A 381 -19.44 -0.85 7.48
C LEU A 381 -20.07 0.47 7.95
N SER A 382 -21.36 0.69 7.72
CA SER A 382 -22.06 1.84 8.29
C SER A 382 -22.44 1.65 9.76
N ASN A 383 -22.56 0.41 10.23
CA ASN A 383 -22.90 0.07 11.61
C ASN A 383 -22.33 -1.30 12.04
N GLY A 384 -21.01 -1.44 12.00
CA GLY A 384 -20.27 -2.66 12.31
C GLY A 384 -19.97 -2.86 13.80
N LYS A 385 -19.91 -4.12 14.23
CA LYS A 385 -19.50 -4.55 15.59
C LYS A 385 -18.13 -5.18 15.59
N SER A 386 -17.84 -6.04 14.61
CA SER A 386 -16.54 -6.68 14.47
C SER A 386 -16.23 -7.05 13.04
N VAL A 387 -14.93 -7.08 12.73
CA VAL A 387 -14.40 -7.60 11.48
C VAL A 387 -13.25 -8.55 11.80
N ARG A 388 -13.30 -9.74 11.21
CA ARG A 388 -12.26 -10.76 11.29
C ARG A 388 -11.60 -10.95 9.93
N PHE A 389 -10.29 -11.12 9.96
CA PHE A 389 -9.45 -11.40 8.80
C PHE A 389 -8.56 -12.60 9.07
N THR A 390 -8.22 -13.34 8.01
CA THR A 390 -7.14 -14.32 8.02
C THR A 390 -6.16 -14.06 6.87
N PRO A 391 -4.91 -14.53 6.96
CA PRO A 391 -3.94 -14.34 5.87
C PRO A 391 -4.36 -15.01 4.56
N ASP A 392 -5.15 -16.09 4.62
CA ASP A 392 -5.48 -17.00 3.52
C ASP A 392 -6.78 -16.68 2.76
N GLY A 393 -7.39 -15.52 3.02
CA GLY A 393 -8.49 -15.01 2.19
C GLY A 393 -9.86 -15.03 2.85
N TYR A 394 -9.96 -15.15 4.16
CA TYR A 394 -11.24 -15.14 4.88
C TYR A 394 -11.51 -13.79 5.56
N VAL A 395 -12.71 -13.26 5.31
CA VAL A 395 -13.29 -12.10 5.99
C VAL A 395 -14.65 -12.48 6.57
N ASP A 396 -14.90 -12.11 7.83
CA ASP A 396 -16.18 -12.31 8.54
C ASP A 396 -16.56 -11.03 9.28
N ILE A 397 -17.73 -10.49 8.97
CA ILE A 397 -18.26 -9.28 9.61
C ILE A 397 -19.46 -9.60 10.49
N GLU A 398 -19.55 -8.88 11.61
CA GLU A 398 -20.76 -8.79 12.42
C GLU A 398 -21.17 -7.32 12.53
N ALA A 399 -22.45 -7.03 12.36
CA ALA A 399 -23.00 -5.68 12.27
C ALA A 399 -24.43 -5.59 12.83
N ASP A 400 -25.05 -4.40 12.72
CA ASP A 400 -26.47 -4.14 13.00
C ASP A 400 -27.10 -3.37 11.83
N ILE A 401 -27.82 -4.06 10.95
CA ILE A 401 -28.49 -3.54 9.74
C ILE A 401 -27.55 -2.59 8.99
N SER A 402 -26.43 -3.13 8.51
CA SER A 402 -25.35 -2.34 7.93
C SER A 402 -25.36 -2.39 6.40
N SER A 403 -24.98 -1.28 5.78
CA SER A 403 -24.32 -1.34 4.49
C SER A 403 -22.92 -1.88 4.67
N PHE A 404 -22.46 -2.71 3.74
CA PHE A 404 -21.12 -3.27 3.77
C PHE A 404 -20.45 -3.15 2.41
N GLU A 405 -19.13 -3.01 2.46
CA GLU A 405 -18.24 -3.23 1.33
C GLU A 405 -17.05 -4.03 1.87
N ILE A 406 -16.71 -5.12 1.19
CA ILE A 406 -15.53 -5.95 1.47
C ILE A 406 -14.74 -6.03 0.18
N LYS A 407 -13.44 -5.71 0.22
CA LYS A 407 -12.50 -5.92 -0.89
C LYS A 407 -11.36 -6.80 -0.41
N SER A 408 -10.94 -7.74 -1.25
CA SER A 408 -9.78 -8.61 -1.02
C SER A 408 -8.85 -8.50 -2.22
N THR A 409 -7.56 -8.25 -1.96
CA THR A 409 -6.49 -8.17 -2.96
C THR A 409 -5.43 -9.21 -2.65
N PHE A 410 -4.96 -9.94 -3.67
CA PHE A 410 -3.98 -11.02 -3.52
C PHE A 410 -2.78 -10.85 -4.44
N ASN A 411 -1.61 -11.23 -3.95
CA ASN A 411 -0.42 -11.38 -4.78
C ASN A 411 -0.55 -12.58 -5.73
N GLU A 412 0.29 -12.61 -6.77
CA GLU A 412 0.20 -13.54 -7.88
C GLU A 412 0.11 -15.01 -7.45
N ASP A 413 0.89 -15.42 -6.45
CA ASP A 413 0.94 -16.81 -5.97
C ASP A 413 -0.33 -17.25 -5.23
N MET A 414 -1.12 -16.31 -4.73
CA MET A 414 -2.41 -16.54 -4.08
C MET A 414 -3.61 -16.25 -4.99
N CYS A 415 -3.41 -15.69 -6.18
CA CYS A 415 -4.50 -15.22 -7.03
C CYS A 415 -5.13 -16.36 -7.84
N ASN A 416 -6.35 -16.79 -7.46
CA ASN A 416 -7.05 -17.89 -8.14
C ASN A 416 -7.93 -17.45 -9.33
N LEU A 417 -8.08 -16.14 -9.54
CA LEU A 417 -8.90 -15.55 -10.59
C LEU A 417 -8.05 -14.65 -11.50
N PRO A 418 -8.55 -14.24 -12.69
CA PRO A 418 -7.86 -13.25 -13.54
C PRO A 418 -7.76 -11.85 -12.91
N TRP A 419 -8.46 -11.63 -11.80
CA TRP A 419 -8.50 -10.39 -11.06
C TRP A 419 -7.78 -10.57 -9.74
N TYR A 420 -6.79 -9.72 -9.48
CA TYR A 420 -6.09 -9.73 -8.21
C TYR A 420 -6.88 -9.04 -7.10
N THR A 421 -7.90 -8.22 -7.44
CA THR A 421 -8.82 -7.62 -6.47
C THR A 421 -10.24 -8.05 -6.80
N VAL A 422 -10.95 -8.56 -5.80
CA VAL A 422 -12.40 -8.84 -5.85
C VAL A 422 -13.05 -8.23 -4.62
N GLY A 423 -14.16 -7.54 -4.81
CA GLY A 423 -14.95 -6.97 -3.75
C GLY A 423 -16.45 -7.19 -3.92
N VAL A 424 -17.16 -7.15 -2.81
CA VAL A 424 -18.62 -7.26 -2.72
C VAL A 424 -19.16 -6.12 -1.88
N SER A 425 -20.32 -5.58 -2.26
CA SER A 425 -21.03 -4.59 -1.48
C SER A 425 -22.53 -4.85 -1.48
N GLY A 426 -23.21 -4.51 -0.38
CA GLY A 426 -24.65 -4.66 -0.21
C GLY A 426 -25.18 -3.87 0.99
N LYS A 427 -26.47 -3.98 1.27
CA LYS A 427 -27.14 -3.31 2.39
C LYS A 427 -27.99 -4.26 3.23
N TYR A 428 -28.32 -3.82 4.45
CA TYR A 428 -29.22 -4.49 5.37
C TYR A 428 -28.76 -5.90 5.74
N ALA A 429 -27.46 -6.09 5.96
CA ALA A 429 -26.88 -7.33 6.44
C ALA A 429 -26.30 -7.16 7.85
N ASP A 430 -26.56 -8.12 8.74
CA ASP A 430 -25.95 -8.19 10.07
C ASP A 430 -24.72 -9.09 10.06
N SER A 431 -24.61 -10.02 9.10
CA SER A 431 -23.47 -10.93 8.97
C SER A 431 -23.17 -11.26 7.52
N VAL A 432 -21.90 -11.10 7.14
CA VAL A 432 -21.38 -11.49 5.82
C VAL A 432 -20.03 -12.17 6.00
N LYS A 433 -19.85 -13.28 5.31
CA LYS A 433 -18.56 -13.99 5.18
C LYS A 433 -18.15 -13.99 3.73
N PHE A 434 -16.89 -13.75 3.48
CA PHE A 434 -16.29 -13.69 2.17
C PHE A 434 -14.96 -14.43 2.21
N GLU A 435 -14.88 -15.55 1.50
CA GLU A 435 -13.80 -16.53 1.61
C GLU A 435 -13.23 -16.86 0.23
N GLN A 436 -11.92 -16.74 0.07
CA GLN A 436 -11.26 -17.24 -1.12
C GLN A 436 -11.18 -18.76 -1.12
N THR A 437 -11.44 -19.37 -2.28
CA THR A 437 -11.31 -20.81 -2.54
C THR A 437 -10.59 -21.05 -3.86
N GLU A 438 -10.27 -22.31 -4.17
CA GLU A 438 -9.69 -22.68 -5.47
C GLU A 438 -10.57 -22.30 -6.68
N GLN A 439 -11.90 -22.25 -6.51
CA GLN A 439 -12.86 -21.99 -7.60
C GLN A 439 -13.25 -20.52 -7.76
N GLY A 440 -12.86 -19.66 -6.80
CA GLY A 440 -13.32 -18.28 -6.71
C GLY A 440 -13.60 -17.89 -5.27
N PHE A 441 -14.57 -17.01 -5.03
CA PHE A 441 -14.94 -16.55 -3.69
C PHE A 441 -16.28 -17.12 -3.26
N VAL A 442 -16.32 -17.73 -2.09
CA VAL A 442 -17.58 -18.10 -1.44
C VAL A 442 -18.05 -16.94 -0.58
N MET A 443 -19.27 -16.49 -0.83
CA MET A 443 -19.93 -15.49 -0.02
C MET A 443 -21.13 -16.14 0.69
N SER A 444 -21.30 -15.84 1.97
CA SER A 444 -22.51 -16.17 2.71
C SER A 444 -22.97 -14.97 3.52
N GLY A 445 -24.28 -14.79 3.66
CA GLY A 445 -24.81 -13.70 4.48
C GLY A 445 -26.27 -13.90 4.80
N ASP A 446 -26.76 -13.10 5.73
CA ASP A 446 -28.18 -13.07 6.12
C ASP A 446 -29.06 -12.29 5.13
N ASN A 447 -28.46 -11.44 4.29
CA ASN A 447 -29.12 -10.76 3.19
C ASN A 447 -28.21 -10.69 1.94
N LEU A 448 -28.57 -11.44 0.89
CA LEU A 448 -27.88 -11.48 -0.41
C LEU A 448 -28.76 -10.89 -1.54
N VAL A 449 -29.42 -9.77 -1.26
CA VAL A 449 -30.21 -9.00 -2.23
C VAL A 449 -29.44 -7.76 -2.67
N ASN A 450 -29.44 -7.49 -3.98
CA ASN A 450 -28.79 -6.35 -4.63
C ASN A 450 -27.28 -6.29 -4.32
N ILE A 451 -26.63 -7.46 -4.35
CA ILE A 451 -25.19 -7.56 -4.11
C ILE A 451 -24.45 -7.14 -5.37
N ILE A 452 -23.55 -6.17 -5.22
CA ILE A 452 -22.65 -5.73 -6.28
C ILE A 452 -21.30 -6.40 -6.08
N VAL A 453 -20.87 -7.16 -7.07
CA VAL A 453 -19.52 -7.70 -7.18
C VAL A 453 -18.71 -6.78 -8.08
N ARG A 454 -17.53 -6.37 -7.64
CA ARG A 454 -16.53 -5.64 -8.45
C ARG A 454 -15.24 -6.43 -8.48
N ALA A 455 -14.67 -6.61 -9.66
CA ALA A 455 -13.41 -7.31 -9.82
C ALA A 455 -12.49 -6.55 -10.77
N ASN A 456 -11.23 -6.39 -10.39
CA ASN A 456 -10.27 -5.62 -11.16
C ASN A 456 -8.85 -6.20 -11.15
N SER A 457 -8.13 -5.93 -12.22
CA SER A 457 -6.67 -6.04 -12.31
C SER A 457 -6.11 -4.76 -12.96
N ASP A 458 -4.98 -4.83 -13.67
CA ASP A 458 -4.31 -3.62 -14.19
C ASP A 458 -5.12 -2.92 -15.29
N ASP A 459 -5.57 -3.68 -16.31
CA ASP A 459 -6.34 -3.16 -17.45
C ASP A 459 -7.78 -3.70 -17.49
N ILE A 460 -8.19 -4.42 -16.46
CA ILE A 460 -9.49 -5.07 -16.37
C ILE A 460 -10.25 -4.46 -15.19
N ASN A 461 -11.47 -4.03 -15.47
CA ASN A 461 -12.47 -3.68 -14.46
C ASN A 461 -13.80 -4.25 -14.94
N THR A 462 -14.44 -5.06 -14.09
CA THR A 462 -15.75 -5.64 -14.38
C THR A 462 -16.59 -5.68 -13.11
N SER A 463 -17.90 -5.69 -13.30
CA SER A 463 -18.87 -5.70 -12.22
C SER A 463 -20.07 -6.56 -12.59
N ALA A 464 -20.70 -7.15 -11.59
CA ALA A 464 -21.96 -7.85 -11.73
C ALA A 464 -22.85 -7.57 -10.52
N VAL A 465 -24.16 -7.54 -10.75
CA VAL A 465 -25.16 -7.45 -9.69
C VAL A 465 -26.00 -8.71 -9.67
N PHE A 466 -26.27 -9.25 -8.48
CA PHE A 466 -27.16 -10.40 -8.31
C PHE A 466 -28.01 -10.26 -7.05
N SER A 467 -29.09 -11.04 -7.01
CA SER A 467 -29.95 -11.20 -5.84
C SER A 467 -30.33 -12.68 -5.68
N THR A 468 -30.31 -13.18 -4.45
CA THR A 468 -30.73 -14.56 -4.16
C THR A 468 -31.30 -14.71 -2.76
N SER A 469 -32.05 -15.79 -2.56
CA SER A 469 -32.50 -16.25 -1.25
C SER A 469 -31.66 -17.42 -0.69
N ALA A 470 -30.68 -17.90 -1.46
CA ALA A 470 -29.74 -18.91 -0.99
C ALA A 470 -28.83 -18.34 0.10
N GLU A 471 -28.38 -19.19 1.03
CA GLU A 471 -27.49 -18.77 2.12
C GLU A 471 -26.05 -18.53 1.65
N LYS A 472 -25.64 -19.21 0.56
CA LYS A 472 -24.28 -19.17 0.02
C LYS A 472 -24.26 -19.08 -1.49
N VAL A 473 -23.28 -18.34 -2.00
CA VAL A 473 -22.95 -18.26 -3.42
C VAL A 473 -21.45 -18.40 -3.65
N LEU A 474 -21.09 -18.88 -4.83
CA LEU A 474 -19.75 -18.86 -5.38
C LEU A 474 -19.69 -17.76 -6.45
N ILE A 475 -18.73 -16.86 -6.31
CA ILE A 475 -18.37 -15.83 -7.28
C ILE A 475 -17.12 -16.32 -8.00
N TYR A 476 -17.18 -16.43 -9.32
CA TYR A 476 -16.12 -17.02 -10.12
C TYR A 476 -15.91 -16.28 -11.46
N SER A 477 -14.84 -16.62 -12.18
CA SER A 477 -14.59 -16.08 -13.51
C SER A 477 -15.16 -16.99 -14.59
N ILE A 478 -16.04 -16.43 -15.42
CA ILE A 478 -16.43 -17.05 -16.70
C ILE A 478 -15.32 -16.78 -17.73
N ASP A 479 -14.90 -15.52 -17.79
CA ASP A 479 -13.72 -15.04 -18.50
C ASP A 479 -13.16 -13.78 -17.81
N GLU A 480 -12.10 -13.19 -18.37
CA GLU A 480 -11.43 -12.00 -17.84
C GLU A 480 -12.37 -10.79 -17.64
N LYS A 481 -13.49 -10.71 -18.36
CA LYS A 481 -14.41 -9.56 -18.33
C LYS A 481 -15.77 -9.89 -17.74
N THR A 482 -16.03 -11.15 -17.41
CA THR A 482 -17.36 -11.63 -17.03
C THR A 482 -17.31 -12.39 -15.71
N ILE A 483 -18.03 -11.87 -14.73
CA ILE A 483 -18.22 -12.50 -13.42
C ILE A 483 -19.39 -13.47 -13.51
N GLY A 484 -19.18 -14.70 -13.05
CA GLY A 484 -20.25 -15.68 -12.84
C GLY A 484 -20.60 -15.78 -11.36
N VAL A 485 -21.86 -16.09 -11.07
CA VAL A 485 -22.35 -16.33 -9.70
C VAL A 485 -23.24 -17.56 -9.69
N SER A 486 -22.95 -18.53 -8.81
CA SER A 486 -23.76 -19.72 -8.62
C SER A 486 -24.10 -19.95 -7.15
N ALA A 487 -25.26 -20.53 -6.86
CA ALA A 487 -25.78 -20.72 -5.52
C ALA A 487 -25.76 -22.20 -5.09
N ASP A 488 -25.49 -22.43 -3.80
CA ASP A 488 -25.72 -23.70 -3.12
C ASP A 488 -27.14 -23.70 -2.56
N THR A 489 -28.09 -24.26 -3.33
CA THR A 489 -29.52 -24.19 -2.98
C THR A 489 -30.00 -25.34 -2.10
N ASP A 490 -29.24 -26.43 -2.03
CA ASP A 490 -29.58 -27.63 -1.25
C ASP A 490 -28.70 -27.81 0.01
N GLY A 491 -27.71 -26.94 0.21
CA GLY A 491 -26.83 -26.91 1.37
C GLY A 491 -25.81 -28.04 1.38
N ASN A 492 -25.51 -28.64 0.23
CA ASN A 492 -24.59 -29.77 0.12
C ASN A 492 -23.11 -29.34 -0.01
N GLY A 493 -22.84 -28.04 -0.18
CA GLY A 493 -21.51 -27.48 -0.41
C GLY A 493 -21.09 -27.38 -1.87
N SER A 494 -21.98 -27.69 -2.81
CA SER A 494 -21.79 -27.52 -4.26
C SER A 494 -22.59 -26.32 -4.75
N PHE A 495 -22.09 -25.62 -5.76
CA PHE A 495 -22.72 -24.42 -6.32
C PHE A 495 -23.25 -24.69 -7.73
N GLU A 496 -24.28 -25.52 -7.84
CA GLU A 496 -24.81 -25.99 -9.14
C GLU A 496 -25.89 -25.10 -9.78
N THR A 497 -26.40 -24.11 -9.05
CA THR A 497 -27.46 -23.23 -9.57
C THR A 497 -26.89 -21.89 -10.02
N GLU A 498 -26.66 -21.75 -11.32
CA GLU A 498 -26.27 -20.46 -11.91
C GLU A 498 -27.32 -19.39 -11.65
N LEU A 499 -26.87 -18.23 -11.17
CA LEU A 499 -27.71 -17.05 -10.97
C LEU A 499 -27.66 -16.14 -12.20
N GLU A 500 -28.77 -15.49 -12.47
CA GLU A 500 -28.78 -14.38 -13.41
C GLU A 500 -28.00 -13.21 -12.82
N THR A 501 -27.17 -12.57 -13.63
CA THR A 501 -26.37 -11.39 -13.26
C THR A 501 -26.60 -10.27 -14.26
N GLY A 502 -26.54 -9.03 -13.82
CA GLY A 502 -26.61 -7.86 -14.71
C GLY A 502 -25.62 -6.75 -14.35
N SER A 503 -25.64 -5.68 -15.15
CA SER A 503 -24.83 -4.47 -14.91
C SER A 503 -25.68 -3.41 -14.23
N MET A 504 -25.21 -2.86 -13.11
CA MET A 504 -25.93 -1.80 -12.39
C MET A 504 -26.26 -0.65 -13.35
N GLY A 505 -27.51 -0.20 -13.38
CA GLY A 505 -27.93 0.88 -14.27
C GLY A 505 -28.21 0.51 -15.74
N ASP A 506 -27.98 -0.72 -16.17
CA ASP A 506 -28.36 -1.24 -17.49
C ASP A 506 -29.70 -2.00 -17.40
N ILE A 507 -30.80 -1.26 -17.38
CA ILE A 507 -32.15 -1.80 -17.10
C ILE A 507 -32.76 -2.39 -18.39
N ASP A 508 -32.27 -2.00 -19.56
CA ASP A 508 -32.70 -2.58 -20.83
C ASP A 508 -31.83 -3.69 -21.41
N GLY A 509 -30.67 -3.94 -20.80
CA GLY A 509 -29.79 -5.05 -21.12
C GLY A 509 -29.10 -4.87 -22.47
N ASP A 510 -29.00 -3.65 -22.98
CA ASP A 510 -28.32 -3.34 -24.24
C ASP A 510 -26.79 -3.18 -24.08
N GLY A 511 -26.31 -3.24 -22.83
CA GLY A 511 -24.90 -3.13 -22.47
C GLY A 511 -24.42 -1.68 -22.28
N ASN A 512 -25.29 -0.68 -22.40
CA ASN A 512 -24.95 0.73 -22.22
C ASN A 512 -25.85 1.38 -21.18
N ILE A 513 -25.24 2.09 -20.24
CA ILE A 513 -25.96 2.88 -19.25
C ILE A 513 -26.32 4.24 -19.86
N THR A 514 -27.60 4.48 -20.11
CA THR A 514 -28.06 5.71 -20.78
C THR A 514 -29.30 6.33 -20.12
N SER A 515 -29.74 7.47 -20.65
CA SER A 515 -31.03 8.07 -20.24
C SER A 515 -32.26 7.19 -20.55
N ALA A 516 -32.13 6.17 -21.40
CA ALA A 516 -33.21 5.22 -21.69
C ALA A 516 -33.50 4.32 -20.47
N ASP A 517 -32.46 3.89 -19.76
CA ASP A 517 -32.55 3.14 -18.51
C ASP A 517 -33.23 3.97 -17.42
N ALA A 518 -32.81 5.23 -17.26
CA ALA A 518 -33.45 6.15 -16.32
C ALA A 518 -34.93 6.38 -16.65
N LEU A 519 -35.29 6.41 -17.95
CA LEU A 519 -36.68 6.50 -18.37
C LEU A 519 -37.47 5.23 -17.99
N LYS A 520 -36.89 4.04 -18.12
CA LYS A 520 -37.54 2.79 -17.65
C LYS A 520 -37.78 2.80 -16.14
N ILE A 521 -36.81 3.28 -15.35
CA ILE A 521 -36.99 3.48 -13.90
C ILE A 521 -38.19 4.39 -13.63
N LEU A 522 -38.24 5.56 -14.27
CA LEU A 522 -39.37 6.51 -14.09
C LEU A 522 -40.72 5.93 -14.55
N GLN A 523 -40.74 5.16 -15.62
CA GLN A 523 -41.93 4.46 -16.08
C GLN A 523 -42.41 3.42 -15.07
N SER A 524 -41.49 2.70 -14.42
CA SER A 524 -41.80 1.79 -13.31
C SER A 524 -42.41 2.51 -12.12
N VAL A 525 -41.74 3.57 -11.64
CA VAL A 525 -42.19 4.40 -10.50
C VAL A 525 -43.57 5.02 -10.74
N THR A 526 -43.90 5.34 -12.00
CA THR A 526 -45.20 5.89 -12.40
C THR A 526 -46.24 4.84 -12.77
N ASN A 527 -45.94 3.54 -12.60
CA ASN A 527 -46.78 2.40 -12.96
C ASN A 527 -47.16 2.34 -14.46
N LEU A 528 -46.34 2.93 -15.33
CA LEU A 528 -46.47 2.85 -16.78
C LEU A 528 -45.83 1.57 -17.35
N SER A 529 -44.85 1.00 -16.63
CA SER A 529 -44.21 -0.29 -16.92
C SER A 529 -44.01 -1.05 -15.61
N GLN A 530 -43.80 -2.37 -15.69
CA GLN A 530 -43.30 -3.16 -14.57
C GLN A 530 -41.88 -3.63 -14.89
N LEU A 531 -41.01 -3.61 -13.89
CA LEU A 531 -39.69 -4.23 -13.96
C LEU A 531 -39.81 -5.67 -13.49
N ASP A 532 -39.05 -6.58 -14.10
CA ASP A 532 -38.82 -7.90 -13.50
C ASP A 532 -37.87 -7.82 -12.30
N ASP A 533 -37.61 -8.95 -11.65
CA ASP A 533 -36.80 -9.00 -10.43
C ASP A 533 -35.35 -8.52 -10.69
N MET A 534 -34.76 -8.92 -11.82
CA MET A 534 -33.41 -8.50 -12.20
C MET A 534 -33.38 -7.00 -12.56
N GLN A 535 -34.30 -6.53 -13.38
CA GLN A 535 -34.42 -5.11 -13.72
C GLN A 535 -34.65 -4.23 -12.48
N SER A 536 -35.40 -4.73 -11.49
CA SER A 536 -35.60 -4.04 -10.22
C SER A 536 -34.29 -3.95 -9.43
N CYS A 537 -33.48 -5.00 -9.43
CA CYS A 537 -32.15 -5.04 -8.83
C CYS A 537 -31.19 -4.05 -9.51
N LEU A 538 -31.13 -4.02 -10.85
CA LEU A 538 -30.29 -3.09 -11.59
C LEU A 538 -30.75 -1.62 -11.51
N ALA A 539 -32.03 -1.41 -11.19
CA ALA A 539 -32.65 -0.09 -11.05
C ALA A 539 -32.54 0.51 -9.65
N ASP A 540 -32.18 -0.27 -8.63
CA ASP A 540 -31.91 0.20 -7.26
C ASP A 540 -30.47 0.72 -7.16
N ILE A 541 -30.26 1.90 -7.76
CA ILE A 541 -28.93 2.50 -7.95
C ILE A 541 -28.33 2.94 -6.63
N ASP A 542 -29.15 3.46 -5.71
CA ASP A 542 -28.64 3.83 -4.40
C ASP A 542 -28.56 2.64 -3.44
N GLY A 543 -29.22 1.50 -3.75
CA GLY A 543 -29.15 0.24 -3.04
C GLY A 543 -30.03 0.17 -1.79
N ASP A 544 -30.99 1.09 -1.60
CA ASP A 544 -31.87 1.15 -0.42
C ASP A 544 -33.00 0.11 -0.41
N GLY A 545 -33.03 -0.76 -1.43
CA GLY A 545 -34.05 -1.80 -1.61
C GLY A 545 -35.34 -1.28 -2.24
N MET A 546 -35.41 -0.02 -2.67
CA MET A 546 -36.57 0.57 -3.31
C MET A 546 -36.20 1.27 -4.63
N VAL A 547 -36.88 0.89 -5.72
CA VAL A 547 -36.75 1.62 -6.98
C VAL A 547 -37.61 2.89 -6.95
N THR A 548 -36.96 4.06 -6.94
CA THR A 548 -37.59 5.36 -6.85
C THR A 548 -37.12 6.34 -7.94
N SER A 549 -37.66 7.56 -7.92
CA SER A 549 -37.15 8.63 -8.80
C SER A 549 -35.75 9.10 -8.41
N ALA A 550 -35.26 8.79 -7.21
CA ALA A 550 -33.90 9.12 -6.79
C ALA A 550 -32.87 8.30 -7.60
N ASP A 551 -33.15 7.03 -7.85
CA ASP A 551 -32.33 6.15 -8.68
C ASP A 551 -32.21 6.66 -10.11
N ALA A 552 -33.35 7.02 -10.72
CA ALA A 552 -33.37 7.61 -12.05
C ALA A 552 -32.56 8.90 -12.13
N LEU A 553 -32.62 9.75 -11.08
CA LEU A 553 -31.84 10.98 -11.02
C LEU A 553 -30.34 10.68 -10.92
N ARG A 554 -29.94 9.75 -10.05
CA ARG A 554 -28.53 9.35 -9.87
C ARG A 554 -27.96 8.76 -11.15
N LEU A 555 -28.72 7.92 -11.84
CA LEU A 555 -28.37 7.36 -13.15
C LEU A 555 -28.19 8.46 -14.21
N LEU A 556 -29.10 9.43 -14.26
CA LEU A 556 -28.95 10.58 -15.17
C LEU A 556 -27.70 11.41 -14.84
N GLN A 557 -27.40 11.64 -13.57
CA GLN A 557 -26.19 12.34 -13.14
C GLN A 557 -24.92 11.60 -13.58
N TYR A 558 -24.90 10.27 -13.46
CA TYR A 558 -23.83 9.42 -14.00
C TYR A 558 -23.69 9.58 -15.52
N THR A 559 -24.79 9.51 -16.29
CA THR A 559 -24.73 9.60 -17.76
C THR A 559 -24.20 10.94 -18.30
N VAL A 560 -24.21 12.00 -17.48
CA VAL A 560 -23.65 13.31 -17.83
C VAL A 560 -22.27 13.58 -17.22
N GLY A 561 -21.67 12.58 -16.57
CA GLY A 561 -20.33 12.67 -15.98
C GLY A 561 -20.25 13.45 -14.68
N LEU A 562 -21.34 13.51 -13.91
CA LEU A 562 -21.30 14.05 -12.54
C LEU A 562 -20.82 13.03 -11.51
N TYR A 563 -20.89 11.74 -11.84
CA TYR A 563 -20.33 10.63 -11.07
C TYR A 563 -19.53 9.72 -11.99
N ASP A 564 -18.43 9.18 -11.48
CA ASP A 564 -17.55 8.28 -12.24
C ASP A 564 -17.99 6.80 -12.14
N GLU A 565 -18.78 6.45 -11.13
CA GLU A 565 -19.27 5.09 -10.86
C GLU A 565 -20.71 5.14 -10.29
N LEU A 566 -21.46 4.03 -10.42
CA LEU A 566 -22.81 3.87 -9.85
C LEU A 566 -22.78 3.28 -8.44
#